data_AF-A0A353TC83-F1
#
_entry.id   AF-A0A353TC83-F1
#
_cell.length_a   1.000
_cell.length_b   1.000
_cell.length_c   1.000
_cell.angle_alpha   90.00
_cell.angle_beta   90.00
_cell.angle_gamma   90.00
#
_symmetry.space_group_name_H-M   'P 1'
#
loop_
_entity.id
_entity.type
_entity.pdbx_description
1 polymer ?
#
loop_
_entity_poly.entity_id
_entity_poly.type
_entity_poly.pdbx_seq_one_letter_code
_entity_poly.pdbx_strand_id
1 'polypeptide(L)'
;TLYGSLAATGKGHLTDTAILNVLEPHAPTTIEWLPRTFLPFHPNAMRYDALDATGNKLDSWTVYSVGGGALSDGTTVVGLSEAAQKDIYPMTTIADIQAWCEQNGRTYWEYVEIHEDNDIWEHLRDVWQVMKAAVKSGLDNEGVLPGPLNLQRKAASYFIKAKGYKASLQSRGLVFAYALAVSEENASGGKIVTAPTCGSCGVLPAILYYLEESRDFSETRILRALATAGLFGNVVKQNASISGAEVGCQGEVGVACSMAAAAASQLFGGSPAQIEYAAEMGLEHHLGMTCDPVCGLVQVPCIERNAYAAARALDANLYSSFTDGIHLVSFDRVVEVMKQTGHDLPSLYKETGEGGLARDYKRMKN
;
A
#
# COMPACT_ATOMS: atom_id res chain seq x y z
N THR A 1 -15.33 -12.68 17.02
CA THR A 1 -14.94 -11.45 17.75
C THR A 1 -13.76 -10.77 17.08
N LEU A 2 -13.81 -9.45 16.90
CA LEU A 2 -12.72 -8.62 16.41
C LEU A 2 -12.08 -7.85 17.57
N TYR A 3 -10.77 -7.67 17.52
CA TYR A 3 -9.95 -7.09 18.59
C TYR A 3 -9.13 -5.89 18.09
N GLY A 4 -8.71 -5.05 19.04
CA GLY A 4 -7.73 -3.98 18.83
C GLY A 4 -8.08 -3.06 17.66
N SER A 5 -7.06 -2.74 16.86
CA SER A 5 -7.15 -1.86 15.69
C SER A 5 -8.19 -2.36 14.67
N LEU A 6 -8.23 -3.66 14.41
CA LEU A 6 -9.21 -4.25 13.50
C LEU A 6 -10.65 -4.03 13.95
N ALA A 7 -10.91 -4.05 15.26
CA ALA A 7 -12.23 -3.71 15.78
C ALA A 7 -12.51 -2.19 15.79
N ALA A 8 -11.48 -1.37 15.95
CA ALA A 8 -11.62 0.08 16.04
C ALA A 8 -11.97 0.71 14.67
N THR A 9 -11.30 0.28 13.60
CA THR A 9 -11.48 0.83 12.24
C THR A 9 -12.23 -0.11 11.30
N GLY A 10 -12.45 -1.36 11.68
CA GLY A 10 -12.94 -2.41 10.77
C GLY A 10 -14.25 -2.09 10.05
N LYS A 11 -15.18 -1.35 10.67
CA LYS A 11 -16.40 -0.88 9.98
C LYS A 11 -16.09 0.07 8.82
N GLY A 12 -15.17 1.01 9.03
CA GLY A 12 -14.74 1.92 7.98
C GLY A 12 -13.90 1.22 6.90
N HIS A 13 -13.31 0.07 7.23
CA HIS A 13 -12.56 -0.79 6.33
C HIS A 13 -13.41 -1.92 5.74
N LEU A 14 -14.74 -1.92 5.94
CA LEU A 14 -15.68 -2.93 5.44
C LEU A 14 -15.35 -4.37 5.89
N THR A 15 -14.66 -4.52 7.02
CA THR A 15 -14.26 -5.82 7.58
C THR A 15 -15.47 -6.69 7.92
N ASP A 16 -16.54 -6.08 8.42
CA ASP A 16 -17.80 -6.78 8.67
C ASP A 16 -18.43 -7.31 7.40
N THR A 17 -18.50 -6.48 6.37
CA THR A 17 -19.02 -6.87 5.05
C THR A 17 -18.20 -8.02 4.48
N ALA A 18 -16.87 -7.96 4.57
CA ALA A 18 -15.98 -9.02 4.11
C ALA A 18 -16.22 -10.36 4.85
N ILE A 19 -16.38 -10.31 6.18
CA ILE A 19 -16.61 -11.52 6.99
C ILE A 19 -18.01 -12.09 6.74
N LEU A 20 -19.05 -11.25 6.80
CA LEU A 20 -20.44 -11.70 6.69
C LEU A 20 -20.75 -12.27 5.31
N ASN A 21 -20.26 -11.65 4.24
CA ASN A 21 -20.46 -12.16 2.87
C ASN A 21 -19.92 -13.58 2.66
N VAL A 22 -18.88 -13.97 3.42
CA VAL A 22 -18.30 -15.32 3.35
C VAL A 22 -19.01 -16.28 4.29
N LEU A 23 -19.31 -15.87 5.53
CA LEU A 23 -19.80 -16.78 6.56
C LEU A 23 -21.31 -16.94 6.60
N GLU A 24 -22.10 -15.89 6.36
CA GLU A 24 -23.57 -15.94 6.41
C GLU A 24 -24.20 -16.95 5.45
N PRO A 25 -23.65 -17.21 4.24
CA PRO A 25 -24.13 -18.28 3.38
C PRO A 25 -24.01 -19.68 4.00
N HIS A 26 -23.16 -19.86 5.02
CA HIS A 26 -22.88 -21.15 5.66
C HIS A 26 -23.49 -21.27 7.05
N ALA A 27 -23.51 -20.20 7.84
CA ALA A 27 -24.07 -20.20 9.19
C ALA A 27 -24.47 -18.78 9.66
N PRO A 28 -25.50 -18.64 10.53
CA PRO A 28 -25.78 -17.37 11.19
C PRO A 28 -24.54 -16.84 11.90
N THR A 29 -24.12 -15.62 11.53
CA THR A 29 -22.86 -15.05 11.99
C THR A 29 -23.11 -13.74 12.73
N THR A 30 -22.46 -13.57 13.89
CA THR A 30 -22.51 -12.35 14.68
C THR A 30 -21.10 -11.82 14.92
N ILE A 31 -20.92 -10.50 14.81
CA ILE A 31 -19.61 -9.86 15.05
C ILE A 31 -19.65 -9.06 16.35
N GLU A 32 -18.82 -9.48 17.30
CA GLU A 32 -18.50 -8.73 18.51
C GLU A 32 -17.26 -7.86 18.27
N TRP A 33 -17.29 -6.60 18.73
CA TRP A 33 -16.26 -5.59 18.52
C TRP A 33 -15.60 -5.20 19.84
N LEU A 34 -14.31 -5.51 20.00
CA LEU A 34 -13.55 -5.21 21.22
C LEU A 34 -12.33 -4.32 20.91
N PRO A 35 -12.53 -3.03 20.57
CA PRO A 35 -11.45 -2.13 20.12
C PRO A 35 -10.40 -1.83 21.19
N ARG A 36 -10.73 -2.03 22.47
CA ARG A 36 -9.83 -1.78 23.61
C ARG A 36 -9.10 -3.03 24.10
N THR A 37 -9.34 -4.17 23.47
CA THR A 37 -8.73 -5.44 23.84
C THR A 37 -7.74 -5.82 22.75
N PHE A 38 -6.45 -5.85 23.09
CA PHE A 38 -5.37 -6.24 22.17
C PHE A 38 -4.86 -7.63 22.54
N LEU A 39 -4.62 -8.46 21.52
CA LEU A 39 -3.98 -9.76 21.71
C LEU A 39 -2.46 -9.63 21.54
N PRO A 40 -1.65 -10.54 22.15
CA PRO A 40 -0.20 -10.33 22.27
C PRO A 40 0.59 -10.33 20.96
N PHE A 41 0.10 -10.99 19.90
CA PHE A 41 0.87 -11.20 18.67
C PHE A 41 0.82 -10.00 17.71
N HIS A 42 -0.38 -9.51 17.37
CA HIS A 42 -0.55 -8.40 16.44
C HIS A 42 -1.83 -7.59 16.78
N PRO A 43 -1.85 -6.25 16.58
CA PRO A 43 -3.00 -5.41 16.93
C PRO A 43 -4.28 -5.73 16.16
N ASN A 44 -4.15 -6.22 14.93
CA ASN A 44 -5.28 -6.66 14.10
C ASN A 44 -5.53 -8.14 14.31
N ALA A 45 -6.40 -8.47 15.27
CA ALA A 45 -6.73 -9.84 15.63
C ALA A 45 -8.22 -10.13 15.51
N MET A 46 -8.55 -11.35 15.13
CA MET A 46 -9.90 -11.88 15.05
C MET A 46 -9.94 -13.29 15.64
N ARG A 47 -11.00 -13.60 16.39
CA ARG A 47 -11.28 -14.95 16.86
C ARG A 47 -12.61 -15.43 16.29
N TYR A 48 -12.59 -16.57 15.62
CA TYR A 48 -13.76 -17.29 15.18
C TYR A 48 -14.13 -18.31 16.25
N ASP A 49 -15.36 -18.25 16.75
CA ASP A 49 -15.90 -19.21 17.71
C ASP A 49 -17.07 -19.92 17.02
N ALA A 50 -16.95 -21.24 16.81
CA ALA A 50 -18.03 -22.06 16.27
C ALA A 50 -18.93 -22.54 17.41
N LEU A 51 -20.25 -22.40 17.26
CA LEU A 51 -21.22 -22.72 18.30
C LEU A 51 -22.18 -23.83 17.86
N ASP A 52 -22.62 -24.66 18.80
CA ASP A 52 -23.71 -25.61 18.59
C ASP A 52 -25.08 -24.93 18.64
N ALA A 53 -26.15 -25.69 18.36
CA ALA A 53 -27.52 -25.19 18.36
C ALA A 53 -28.00 -24.66 19.74
N THR A 54 -27.31 -25.01 20.82
CA THR A 54 -27.61 -24.55 22.19
C THR A 54 -26.71 -23.38 22.63
N GLY A 55 -25.79 -22.95 21.78
CA GLY A 55 -24.85 -21.85 22.05
C GLY A 55 -23.55 -22.28 22.74
N ASN A 56 -23.27 -23.58 22.89
CA ASN A 56 -21.98 -24.02 23.43
C ASN A 56 -20.91 -23.93 22.37
N LYS A 57 -19.70 -23.57 22.80
CA LYS A 57 -18.54 -23.48 21.92
C LYS A 57 -18.04 -24.87 21.51
N LEU A 58 -18.03 -25.12 20.21
CA LEU A 58 -17.51 -26.33 19.58
C LEU A 58 -16.02 -26.21 19.28
N ASP A 59 -15.61 -25.07 18.72
CA ASP A 59 -14.23 -24.81 18.33
C ASP A 59 -13.92 -23.31 18.38
N SER A 60 -12.64 -22.97 18.42
CA SER A 60 -12.14 -21.60 18.45
C SER A 60 -10.85 -21.47 17.68
N TRP A 61 -10.80 -20.51 16.78
CA TRP A 61 -9.61 -20.22 15.98
C TRP A 61 -9.28 -18.73 16.00
N THR A 62 -8.03 -18.41 16.36
CA THR A 62 -7.54 -17.02 16.38
C THR A 62 -6.65 -16.78 15.17
N VAL A 63 -6.92 -15.71 14.44
CA VAL A 63 -6.18 -15.29 13.26
C VAL A 63 -5.84 -13.81 13.37
N TYR A 64 -4.72 -13.41 12.79
CA TYR A 64 -4.19 -12.07 12.77
C TYR A 64 -4.02 -11.60 11.33
N SER A 65 -4.38 -10.34 11.06
CA SER A 65 -4.13 -9.69 9.77
C SER A 65 -2.88 -8.83 9.87
N VAL A 66 -1.75 -9.34 9.39
CA VAL A 66 -0.40 -8.78 9.63
C VAL A 66 0.07 -7.77 8.57
N GLY A 67 -0.82 -7.33 7.67
CA GLY A 67 -0.55 -6.32 6.65
C GLY A 67 -0.45 -6.87 5.23
N GLY A 68 -0.81 -6.05 4.25
CA GLY A 68 -0.79 -6.42 2.82
C GLY A 68 -1.73 -7.58 2.45
N GLY A 69 -2.71 -7.91 3.30
CA GLY A 69 -3.64 -9.04 3.10
C GLY A 69 -3.15 -10.40 3.63
N ALA A 70 -1.94 -10.48 4.20
CA ALA A 70 -1.43 -11.71 4.79
C ALA A 70 -2.10 -12.02 6.15
N LEU A 71 -2.41 -13.29 6.38
CA LEU A 71 -3.00 -13.80 7.62
C LEU A 71 -2.02 -14.72 8.36
N SER A 72 -2.05 -14.71 9.69
CA SER A 72 -1.26 -15.62 10.53
C SER A 72 -2.07 -16.10 11.72
N ASP A 73 -1.87 -17.33 12.19
CA ASP A 73 -2.45 -17.83 13.44
C ASP A 73 -1.55 -17.57 14.68
N GLY A 74 -0.45 -16.82 14.48
CA GLY A 74 0.56 -16.56 15.49
C GLY A 74 1.70 -17.59 15.51
N THR A 75 1.61 -18.66 14.71
CA THR A 75 2.67 -19.64 14.51
C THR A 75 3.10 -19.77 13.06
N THR A 76 2.15 -19.71 12.14
CA THR A 76 2.38 -19.84 10.69
C THR A 76 1.55 -18.83 9.91
N VAL A 77 1.88 -18.65 8.63
CA VAL A 77 1.05 -17.90 7.68
C VAL A 77 -0.11 -18.79 7.23
N VAL A 78 -1.33 -18.25 7.29
CA VAL A 78 -2.57 -18.99 7.06
C VAL A 78 -3.15 -18.63 5.70
N GLY A 79 -3.72 -19.62 5.00
CA GLY A 79 -4.48 -19.40 3.76
C GLY A 79 -3.62 -19.20 2.52
N LEU A 80 -2.30 -19.35 2.64
CA LEU A 80 -1.36 -19.45 1.52
C LEU A 80 -0.91 -20.90 1.35
N SER A 81 -0.73 -21.33 0.10
CA SER A 81 -0.18 -22.66 -0.21
C SER A 81 1.28 -22.78 0.25
N GLU A 82 1.79 -24.00 0.44
CA GLU A 82 3.21 -24.23 0.76
C GLU A 82 4.15 -23.57 -0.27
N ALA A 83 3.75 -23.53 -1.54
CA ALA A 83 4.50 -22.84 -2.61
C ALA A 83 4.60 -21.32 -2.37
N ALA A 84 3.58 -20.70 -1.76
CA ALA A 84 3.57 -19.28 -1.42
C ALA A 84 4.31 -18.95 -0.10
N GLN A 85 4.82 -19.96 0.60
CA GLN A 85 5.69 -19.81 1.78
C GLN A 85 7.18 -20.01 1.47
N LYS A 86 7.53 -20.23 0.20
CA LYS A 86 8.92 -20.38 -0.23
C LYS A 86 9.67 -19.07 -0.05
N ASP A 87 10.83 -19.13 0.58
CA ASP A 87 11.78 -18.02 0.56
C ASP A 87 12.44 -17.96 -0.83
N ILE A 88 12.04 -16.97 -1.62
CA ILE A 88 12.43 -16.83 -3.03
C ILE A 88 13.76 -16.07 -3.16
N TYR A 89 13.98 -15.08 -2.30
CA TYR A 89 15.08 -14.14 -2.44
C TYR A 89 16.17 -14.40 -1.38
N PRO A 90 17.36 -14.88 -1.77
CA PRO A 90 18.42 -15.19 -0.82
C PRO A 90 19.01 -13.94 -0.15
N MET A 91 18.87 -12.76 -0.76
CA MET A 91 19.36 -11.50 -0.21
C MET A 91 18.19 -10.71 0.37
N THR A 92 18.35 -10.22 1.59
CA THR A 92 17.28 -9.54 2.32
C THR A 92 17.44 -8.03 2.38
N THR A 93 18.55 -7.47 1.89
CA THR A 93 18.82 -6.02 1.91
C THR A 93 18.98 -5.47 0.49
N ILE A 94 18.63 -4.20 0.27
CA ILE A 94 18.87 -3.58 -1.04
C ILE A 94 20.37 -3.41 -1.29
N ALA A 95 21.18 -3.15 -0.27
CA ALA A 95 22.64 -3.08 -0.39
C ALA A 95 23.24 -4.37 -0.99
N ASP A 96 22.83 -5.54 -0.51
CA ASP A 96 23.33 -6.82 -1.03
C ASP A 96 22.87 -7.05 -2.48
N ILE A 97 21.60 -6.74 -2.78
CA ILE A 97 21.04 -6.88 -4.13
C ILE A 97 21.70 -5.89 -5.11
N GLN A 98 21.98 -4.66 -4.66
CA GLN A 98 22.68 -3.66 -5.46
C GLN A 98 24.10 -4.12 -5.78
N ALA A 99 24.85 -4.61 -4.78
CA ALA A 99 26.18 -5.19 -4.99
C ALA A 99 26.13 -6.35 -5.99
N TRP A 100 25.10 -7.19 -5.94
CA TRP A 100 24.89 -8.23 -6.94
C TRP A 100 24.63 -7.66 -8.34
N CYS A 101 23.79 -6.63 -8.47
CA CYS A 101 23.50 -5.96 -9.74
C CYS A 101 24.78 -5.41 -10.37
N GLU A 102 25.60 -4.71 -9.58
CA GLU A 102 26.86 -4.11 -10.02
C GLU A 102 27.90 -5.16 -10.44
N GLN A 103 28.03 -6.26 -9.68
CA GLN A 103 28.95 -7.36 -10.01
C GLN A 103 28.57 -8.11 -11.29
N ASN A 104 27.27 -8.19 -11.61
CA ASN A 104 26.76 -8.96 -12.74
C ASN A 104 26.43 -8.09 -13.97
N GLY A 105 26.56 -6.77 -13.89
CA GLY A 105 26.17 -5.83 -14.95
C GLY A 105 24.66 -5.86 -15.23
N ARG A 106 23.86 -6.08 -14.18
CA ARG A 106 22.40 -6.23 -14.22
C ARG A 106 21.70 -5.13 -13.40
N THR A 107 20.39 -5.14 -13.40
CA THR A 107 19.54 -4.28 -12.56
C THR A 107 18.49 -5.09 -11.78
N TYR A 108 17.72 -4.42 -10.91
CA TYR A 108 16.84 -5.05 -9.93
C TYR A 108 15.77 -5.98 -10.54
N TRP A 109 15.16 -5.63 -11.68
CA TRP A 109 14.16 -6.50 -12.29
C TRP A 109 14.77 -7.82 -12.81
N GLU A 110 16.05 -7.84 -13.17
CA GLU A 110 16.75 -9.07 -13.57
C GLU A 110 17.07 -9.94 -12.35
N TYR A 111 17.28 -9.34 -11.18
CA TYR A 111 17.37 -10.09 -9.93
C TYR A 111 16.04 -10.82 -9.66
N VAL A 112 14.91 -10.14 -9.86
CA VAL A 112 13.58 -10.76 -9.76
C VAL A 112 13.42 -11.90 -10.77
N GLU A 113 13.75 -11.66 -12.05
CA GLU A 113 13.62 -12.66 -13.13
C GLU A 113 14.40 -13.95 -12.87
N ILE A 114 15.56 -13.89 -12.22
CA ILE A 114 16.39 -15.07 -11.95
C ILE A 114 15.84 -15.93 -10.82
N HIS A 115 15.18 -15.32 -9.84
CA HIS A 115 14.75 -16.00 -8.61
C HIS A 115 13.28 -16.42 -8.64
N GLU A 116 12.44 -15.63 -9.29
CA GLU A 116 11.03 -15.95 -9.47
C GLU A 116 10.80 -16.99 -10.57
N ASP A 117 9.69 -17.71 -10.46
CA ASP A 117 9.27 -18.65 -11.50
C ASP A 117 8.73 -17.90 -12.73
N ASN A 118 8.66 -18.58 -13.89
CA ASN A 118 8.33 -17.95 -15.18
C ASN A 118 6.92 -17.32 -15.24
N ASP A 119 6.02 -17.69 -14.31
CA ASP A 119 4.66 -17.16 -14.21
C ASP A 119 4.61 -15.74 -13.62
N ILE A 120 5.71 -15.23 -13.04
CA ILE A 120 5.79 -13.87 -12.50
C ILE A 120 5.36 -12.80 -13.50
N TRP A 121 5.73 -12.95 -14.78
CA TRP A 121 5.41 -11.96 -15.80
C TRP A 121 3.94 -11.95 -16.20
N GLU A 122 3.28 -13.11 -16.15
CA GLU A 122 1.84 -13.21 -16.36
C GLU A 122 1.10 -12.61 -15.16
N HIS A 123 1.54 -12.93 -13.94
CA HIS A 123 1.00 -12.32 -12.72
C HIS A 123 1.14 -10.79 -12.71
N LEU A 124 2.33 -10.25 -13.02
CA LEU A 124 2.55 -8.81 -13.10
C LEU A 124 1.73 -8.15 -14.21
N ARG A 125 1.47 -8.86 -15.32
CA ARG A 125 0.56 -8.38 -16.36
C ARG A 125 -0.86 -8.28 -15.85
N ASP A 126 -1.36 -9.28 -15.14
CA ASP A 126 -2.69 -9.24 -14.54
C ASP A 126 -2.82 -8.11 -13.51
N VAL A 127 -1.82 -7.96 -12.64
CA VAL A 127 -1.69 -6.81 -11.73
C VAL A 127 -1.78 -5.50 -12.49
N TRP A 128 -1.03 -5.38 -13.60
CA TRP A 128 -1.04 -4.17 -14.40
C TRP A 128 -2.40 -3.89 -15.04
N GLN A 129 -3.08 -4.90 -15.58
CA GLN A 129 -4.42 -4.71 -16.16
C GLN A 129 -5.44 -4.26 -15.11
N VAL A 130 -5.41 -4.82 -13.90
CA VAL A 130 -6.31 -4.40 -12.81
C VAL A 130 -5.99 -2.96 -12.37
N MET A 131 -4.72 -2.60 -12.26
CA MET A 131 -4.28 -1.23 -11.98
C MET A 131 -4.83 -0.23 -13.02
N LYS A 132 -4.69 -0.54 -14.32
CA LYS A 132 -5.23 0.29 -15.40
C LYS A 132 -6.76 0.40 -15.35
N ALA A 133 -7.44 -0.71 -15.09
CA ALA A 133 -8.89 -0.74 -14.98
C ALA A 133 -9.37 0.14 -13.82
N ALA A 134 -8.69 0.11 -12.67
CA ALA A 134 -9.01 0.95 -11.52
C ALA A 134 -8.84 2.45 -11.82
N VAL A 135 -7.76 2.85 -12.51
CA VAL A 135 -7.58 4.24 -12.96
C VAL A 135 -8.73 4.67 -13.86
N LYS A 136 -9.06 3.88 -14.89
CA LYS A 136 -10.14 4.20 -15.85
C LYS A 136 -11.50 4.28 -15.16
N SER A 137 -11.84 3.28 -14.35
CA SER A 137 -13.09 3.24 -13.56
C SER A 137 -13.22 4.47 -12.68
N GLY A 138 -12.18 4.81 -11.91
CA GLY A 138 -12.21 5.97 -11.02
C GLY A 138 -12.28 7.32 -11.73
N LEU A 139 -11.78 7.43 -12.96
CA LEU A 139 -11.89 8.65 -13.78
C LEU A 139 -13.30 8.87 -14.34
N ASP A 140 -14.04 7.79 -14.59
CA ASP A 140 -15.41 7.83 -15.12
C ASP A 140 -16.48 7.86 -14.02
N ASN A 141 -16.13 7.45 -12.79
CA ASN A 141 -17.05 7.40 -11.66
C ASN A 141 -17.14 8.75 -10.93
N GLU A 142 -18.30 9.39 -11.01
CA GLU A 142 -18.66 10.57 -10.23
C GLU A 142 -19.57 10.20 -9.03
N GLY A 143 -19.76 11.13 -8.10
CA GLY A 143 -20.68 10.98 -6.98
C GLY A 143 -20.02 11.17 -5.61
N VAL A 144 -20.61 10.53 -4.59
CA VAL A 144 -20.20 10.66 -3.19
C VAL A 144 -19.74 9.30 -2.67
N LEU A 145 -18.58 9.27 -2.01
CA LEU A 145 -18.05 8.06 -1.39
C LEU A 145 -18.93 7.59 -0.23
N PRO A 146 -19.01 6.27 0.01
CA PRO A 146 -19.82 5.73 1.10
C PRO A 146 -19.30 6.19 2.48
N GLY A 147 -20.16 6.13 3.49
CA GLY A 147 -19.81 6.49 4.86
C GLY A 147 -20.24 7.91 5.28
N PRO A 148 -19.99 8.28 6.54
CA PRO A 148 -20.55 9.49 7.16
C PRO A 148 -19.97 10.81 6.66
N LEU A 149 -18.82 10.78 5.96
CA LEU A 149 -18.10 12.01 5.58
C LEU A 149 -18.77 12.78 4.43
N ASN A 150 -19.64 12.13 3.66
CA ASN A 150 -20.22 12.71 2.43
C ASN A 150 -19.12 13.29 1.51
N LEU A 151 -18.02 12.56 1.37
CA LEU A 151 -16.85 12.99 0.61
C LEU A 151 -17.12 12.81 -0.89
N GLN A 152 -17.14 13.92 -1.64
CA GLN A 152 -17.32 13.89 -3.08
C GLN A 152 -16.09 13.30 -3.77
N ARG A 153 -16.32 12.45 -4.78
CA ARG A 153 -15.29 12.01 -5.74
C ARG A 153 -14.77 13.21 -6.54
N LYS A 154 -13.46 13.29 -6.71
CA LYS A 154 -12.77 14.42 -7.34
C LYS A 154 -11.95 14.02 -8.55
N ALA A 155 -11.63 12.74 -8.75
CA ALA A 155 -10.77 12.26 -9.81
C ALA A 155 -11.17 12.77 -11.21
N ALA A 156 -12.44 12.58 -11.61
CA ALA A 156 -12.99 13.07 -12.88
C ALA A 156 -12.78 14.58 -13.07
N SER A 157 -13.13 15.37 -12.05
CA SER A 157 -12.98 16.82 -12.10
C SER A 157 -11.52 17.28 -12.17
N TYR A 158 -10.61 16.57 -11.49
CA TYR A 158 -9.17 16.85 -11.53
C TYR A 158 -8.60 16.53 -12.90
N PHE A 159 -9.01 15.42 -13.51
CA PHE A 159 -8.59 15.02 -14.85
C PHE A 159 -8.98 16.05 -15.91
N ILE A 160 -10.24 16.51 -15.90
CA ILE A 160 -10.73 17.53 -16.83
C ILE A 160 -9.96 18.85 -16.64
N LYS A 161 -9.76 19.28 -15.39
CA LYS A 161 -8.99 20.50 -15.08
C LYS A 161 -7.53 20.36 -15.52
N ALA A 162 -6.90 19.23 -15.28
CA ALA A 162 -5.52 18.95 -15.66
C ALA A 162 -5.31 19.11 -17.17
N LYS A 163 -6.26 18.61 -17.99
CA LYS A 163 -6.23 18.76 -19.45
C LYS A 163 -6.31 20.22 -19.94
N GLY A 164 -6.83 21.13 -19.12
CA GLY A 164 -6.88 22.56 -19.43
C GLY A 164 -5.57 23.32 -19.19
N TYR A 165 -4.58 22.71 -18.52
CA TYR A 165 -3.29 23.33 -18.24
C TYR A 165 -2.24 23.03 -19.30
N LYS A 166 -1.16 23.84 -19.32
CA LYS A 166 0.04 23.56 -20.12
C LYS A 166 0.79 22.33 -19.58
N ALA A 167 1.60 21.71 -20.44
CA ALA A 167 2.28 20.43 -20.20
C ALA A 167 2.90 20.24 -18.80
N SER A 168 3.63 21.22 -18.25
CA SER A 168 4.27 21.08 -16.95
C SER A 168 3.28 20.93 -15.78
N LEU A 169 2.22 21.74 -15.78
CA LEU A 169 1.14 21.65 -14.79
C LEU A 169 0.17 20.51 -15.08
N GLN A 170 -0.06 20.21 -16.36
CA GLN A 170 -0.88 19.10 -16.82
C GLN A 170 -0.32 17.77 -16.31
N SER A 171 0.99 17.53 -16.45
CA SER A 171 1.66 16.32 -15.93
C SER A 171 1.32 16.06 -14.46
N ARG A 172 1.54 17.06 -13.60
CA ARG A 172 1.25 16.94 -12.16
C ARG A 172 -0.24 16.76 -11.87
N GLY A 173 -1.10 17.49 -12.59
CA GLY A 173 -2.55 17.37 -12.47
C GLY A 173 -3.08 15.99 -12.86
N LEU A 174 -2.51 15.37 -13.90
CA LEU A 174 -2.88 14.02 -14.35
C LEU A 174 -2.48 12.97 -13.31
N VAL A 175 -1.26 13.04 -12.77
CA VAL A 175 -0.80 12.12 -11.71
C VAL A 175 -1.71 12.21 -10.47
N PHE A 176 -2.09 13.43 -10.07
CA PHE A 176 -3.07 13.60 -8.99
C PHE A 176 -4.43 12.98 -9.35
N ALA A 177 -4.94 13.22 -10.55
CA ALA A 177 -6.21 12.64 -10.97
C ALA A 177 -6.19 11.11 -10.95
N TYR A 178 -5.11 10.48 -11.42
CA TYR A 178 -4.98 9.03 -11.46
C TYR A 178 -4.83 8.41 -10.07
N ALA A 179 -4.08 9.04 -9.17
CA ALA A 179 -3.96 8.59 -7.79
C ALA A 179 -5.31 8.68 -7.05
N LEU A 180 -6.02 9.81 -7.23
CA LEU A 180 -7.37 9.98 -6.70
C LEU A 180 -8.33 8.93 -7.27
N ALA A 181 -8.29 8.66 -8.57
CA ALA A 181 -9.17 7.68 -9.22
C ALA A 181 -9.09 6.32 -8.53
N VAL A 182 -7.88 5.78 -8.35
CA VAL A 182 -7.68 4.46 -7.74
C VAL A 182 -8.04 4.49 -6.25
N SER A 183 -7.66 5.53 -5.51
CA SER A 183 -8.00 5.64 -4.08
C SER A 183 -9.50 5.81 -3.83
N GLU A 184 -10.23 6.50 -4.72
CA GLU A 184 -11.69 6.67 -4.65
C GLU A 184 -12.43 5.36 -4.99
N GLU A 185 -11.91 4.57 -5.94
CA GLU A 185 -12.39 3.21 -6.20
C GLU A 185 -12.21 2.30 -4.98
N ASN A 186 -11.02 2.32 -4.37
CA ASN A 186 -10.76 1.59 -3.13
C ASN A 186 -11.74 1.98 -2.02
N ALA A 187 -11.93 3.29 -1.79
CA ALA A 187 -12.83 3.81 -0.77
C ALA A 187 -14.31 3.45 -1.01
N SER A 188 -14.66 2.97 -2.22
CA SER A 188 -16.01 2.53 -2.57
C SER A 188 -16.15 1.00 -2.65
N GLY A 189 -15.12 0.24 -2.30
CA GLY A 189 -15.10 -1.22 -2.40
C GLY A 189 -14.90 -1.75 -3.82
N GLY A 190 -14.36 -0.93 -4.73
CA GLY A 190 -14.00 -1.34 -6.09
C GLY A 190 -12.80 -2.30 -6.11
N LYS A 191 -12.63 -3.01 -7.22
CA LYS A 191 -11.48 -3.92 -7.41
C LYS A 191 -10.21 -3.11 -7.63
N ILE A 192 -9.24 -3.27 -6.73
CA ILE A 192 -7.92 -2.61 -6.77
C ILE A 192 -6.79 -3.62 -6.59
N VAL A 193 -5.54 -3.15 -6.74
CA VAL A 193 -4.34 -3.91 -6.38
C VAL A 193 -3.64 -3.22 -5.21
N THR A 194 -3.20 -4.00 -4.22
CA THR A 194 -2.40 -3.49 -3.09
C THR A 194 -1.03 -3.01 -3.56
N ALA A 195 -0.57 -1.86 -3.08
CA ALA A 195 0.76 -1.34 -3.44
C ALA A 195 1.39 -0.45 -2.34
N PRO A 196 1.88 -1.00 -1.21
CA PRO A 196 1.78 -2.41 -0.80
C PRO A 196 0.49 -2.72 0.00
N THR A 197 -0.35 -1.73 0.30
CA THR A 197 -1.66 -1.95 0.95
C THR A 197 -2.80 -1.36 0.13
N CYS A 198 -4.05 -1.64 0.52
CA CYS A 198 -5.22 -1.00 -0.08
C CYS A 198 -5.23 0.52 0.19
N GLY A 199 -4.71 0.97 1.33
CA GLY A 199 -4.66 2.39 1.70
C GLY A 199 -3.71 3.22 0.83
N SER A 200 -2.70 2.59 0.24
CA SER A 200 -1.68 3.22 -0.63
C SER A 200 -1.75 2.77 -2.09
N CYS A 201 -2.83 2.09 -2.49
CA CYS A 201 -2.99 1.48 -3.81
C CYS A 201 -2.93 2.46 -4.99
N GLY A 202 -3.10 3.77 -4.77
CA GLY A 202 -3.15 4.76 -5.84
C GLY A 202 -1.79 5.27 -6.30
N VAL A 203 -0.73 5.14 -5.48
CA VAL A 203 0.57 5.75 -5.75
C VAL A 203 1.24 5.17 -7.00
N LEU A 204 1.48 3.86 -6.99
CA LEU A 204 2.17 3.14 -8.05
C LEU A 204 1.43 3.18 -9.40
N PRO A 205 0.13 2.84 -9.49
CA PRO A 205 -0.58 2.87 -10.77
C PRO A 205 -0.70 4.29 -11.35
N ALA A 206 -0.81 5.33 -10.53
CA ALA A 206 -0.88 6.71 -11.02
C ALA A 206 0.36 7.10 -11.82
N ILE A 207 1.54 6.73 -11.32
CA ILE A 207 2.82 7.03 -11.99
C ILE A 207 2.98 6.16 -13.24
N LEU A 208 2.80 4.85 -13.13
CA LEU A 208 3.00 3.94 -14.25
C LEU A 208 2.02 4.22 -15.39
N TYR A 209 0.76 4.53 -15.08
CA TYR A 209 -0.25 4.86 -16.08
C TYR A 209 0.06 6.17 -16.77
N TYR A 210 0.48 7.18 -16.00
CA TYR A 210 0.94 8.44 -16.57
C TYR A 210 2.15 8.25 -17.49
N LEU A 211 3.13 7.44 -17.10
CA LEU A 211 4.33 7.20 -17.89
C LEU A 211 4.05 6.37 -19.15
N GLU A 212 3.20 5.33 -19.07
CA GLU A 212 2.73 4.55 -20.23
C GLU A 212 2.06 5.48 -21.26
N GLU A 213 1.07 6.27 -20.83
CA GLU A 213 0.27 7.13 -21.71
C GLU A 213 1.04 8.35 -22.27
N SER A 214 1.95 8.94 -21.49
CA SER A 214 2.62 10.20 -21.87
C SER A 214 3.97 10.01 -22.56
N ARG A 215 4.62 8.85 -22.40
CA ARG A 215 5.98 8.58 -22.90
C ARG A 215 6.08 7.35 -23.81
N ASP A 216 4.96 6.67 -24.07
CA ASP A 216 4.91 5.50 -24.96
C ASP A 216 5.85 4.37 -24.51
N PHE A 217 5.98 4.18 -23.18
CA PHE A 217 6.71 3.04 -22.65
C PHE A 217 5.93 1.75 -22.94
N SER A 218 6.60 0.77 -23.56
CA SER A 218 6.01 -0.55 -23.84
C SER A 218 5.57 -1.26 -22.55
N GLU A 219 4.51 -2.08 -22.61
CA GLU A 219 4.03 -2.88 -21.48
C GLU A 219 5.16 -3.68 -20.80
N THR A 220 6.06 -4.31 -21.57
CA THR A 220 7.23 -5.03 -21.04
C THR A 220 8.09 -4.20 -20.09
N ARG A 221 8.27 -2.91 -20.37
CA ARG A 221 9.03 -2.00 -19.50
C ARG A 221 8.26 -1.69 -18.22
N ILE A 222 6.93 -1.54 -18.31
CA ILE A 222 6.07 -1.37 -17.13
C ILE A 222 6.12 -2.62 -16.24
N LEU A 223 6.07 -3.82 -16.80
CA LEU A 223 6.18 -5.07 -16.02
C LEU A 223 7.53 -5.17 -15.30
N ARG A 224 8.63 -4.83 -15.98
CA ARG A 224 9.95 -4.76 -15.34
C ARG A 224 9.99 -3.73 -14.21
N ALA A 225 9.36 -2.57 -14.41
CA ALA A 225 9.27 -1.53 -13.38
C ALA A 225 8.44 -2.01 -12.16
N LEU A 226 7.34 -2.74 -12.39
CA LEU A 226 6.55 -3.38 -11.34
C LEU A 226 7.37 -4.42 -10.57
N ALA A 227 8.17 -5.24 -11.25
CA ALA A 227 9.06 -6.20 -10.60
C ALA A 227 10.03 -5.49 -9.63
N THR A 228 10.64 -4.39 -10.06
CA THR A 228 11.52 -3.57 -9.20
C THR A 228 10.75 -2.94 -8.05
N ALA A 229 9.57 -2.37 -8.30
CA ALA A 229 8.73 -1.83 -7.24
C ALA A 229 8.42 -2.90 -6.17
N GLY A 230 8.04 -4.10 -6.61
CA GLY A 230 7.74 -5.24 -5.75
C GLY A 230 8.93 -5.67 -4.90
N LEU A 231 10.14 -5.71 -5.48
CA LEU A 231 11.36 -6.05 -4.77
C LEU A 231 11.66 -5.09 -3.61
N PHE A 232 11.59 -3.78 -3.86
CA PHE A 232 11.77 -2.77 -2.80
C PHE A 232 10.69 -2.90 -1.72
N GLY A 233 9.43 -3.09 -2.11
CA GLY A 233 8.33 -3.34 -1.15
C GLY A 233 8.55 -4.59 -0.29
N ASN A 234 9.07 -5.67 -0.88
CA ASN A 234 9.41 -6.92 -0.19
C ASN A 234 10.53 -6.72 0.82
N VAL A 235 11.60 -5.98 0.49
CA VAL A 235 12.68 -5.68 1.44
C VAL A 235 12.15 -4.90 2.65
N VAL A 236 11.25 -3.93 2.45
CA VAL A 236 10.64 -3.21 3.58
C VAL A 236 9.81 -4.14 4.45
N LYS A 237 8.97 -4.98 3.83
CA LYS A 237 8.14 -5.96 4.55
C LYS A 237 8.99 -6.96 5.34
N GLN A 238 10.10 -7.41 4.77
CA GLN A 238 11.01 -8.39 5.38
C GLN A 238 11.73 -7.82 6.61
N ASN A 239 12.21 -6.59 6.54
CA ASN A 239 13.08 -6.03 7.59
C ASN A 239 12.33 -5.15 8.61
N ALA A 240 11.14 -4.67 8.25
CA ALA A 240 10.31 -3.81 9.09
C ALA A 240 8.84 -4.30 9.11
N SER A 241 7.90 -3.48 8.67
CA SER A 241 6.49 -3.82 8.51
C SER A 241 5.86 -2.88 7.49
N ILE A 242 4.79 -3.34 6.85
CA ILE A 242 3.92 -2.54 5.96
C ILE A 242 2.53 -2.32 6.57
N SER A 243 2.36 -2.66 7.85
CA SER A 243 1.09 -2.54 8.58
C SER A 243 0.96 -1.15 9.18
N GLY A 244 -0.11 -0.43 8.80
CA GLY A 244 -0.46 0.88 9.37
C GLY A 244 -0.66 0.82 10.89
N ALA A 245 -1.14 -0.31 11.39
CA ALA A 245 -1.32 -0.59 12.82
C ALA A 245 0.00 -0.75 13.59
N GLU A 246 1.11 -1.08 12.93
CA GLU A 246 2.41 -1.29 13.59
C GLU A 246 3.33 -0.10 13.45
N VAL A 247 3.47 0.42 12.22
CA VAL A 247 4.47 1.44 11.88
C VAL A 247 3.87 2.75 11.38
N GLY A 248 2.55 2.89 11.32
CA GLY A 248 1.89 4.07 10.78
C GLY A 248 1.89 4.12 9.25
N CYS A 249 1.46 5.25 8.69
CA CYS A 249 1.23 5.39 7.25
C CYS A 249 2.54 5.51 6.45
N GLN A 250 3.66 5.74 7.13
CA GLN A 250 4.99 5.58 6.53
C GLN A 250 5.23 4.16 5.98
N GLY A 251 4.71 3.12 6.66
CA GLY A 251 4.79 1.72 6.20
C GLY A 251 3.87 1.39 5.03
N GLU A 252 2.93 2.28 4.71
CA GLU A 252 1.95 2.08 3.64
C GLU A 252 2.21 3.04 2.48
N VAL A 253 1.91 4.32 2.66
CA VAL A 253 2.07 5.36 1.64
C VAL A 253 3.54 5.72 1.44
N GLY A 254 4.36 5.73 2.50
CA GLY A 254 5.80 5.96 2.37
C GLY A 254 6.48 4.86 1.57
N VAL A 255 6.17 3.59 1.87
CA VAL A 255 6.65 2.44 1.09
C VAL A 255 6.14 2.49 -0.35
N ALA A 256 4.86 2.82 -0.57
CA ALA A 256 4.33 2.98 -1.92
C ALA A 256 5.05 4.08 -2.73
N CYS A 257 5.38 5.21 -2.08
CA CYS A 257 6.18 6.28 -2.65
C CYS A 257 7.57 5.79 -3.05
N SER A 258 8.24 5.06 -2.16
CA SER A 258 9.54 4.43 -2.41
C SER A 258 9.50 3.46 -3.59
N MET A 259 8.56 2.51 -3.58
CA MET A 259 8.35 1.54 -4.66
C MET A 259 8.14 2.24 -6.01
N ALA A 260 7.30 3.29 -6.03
CA ALA A 260 6.99 4.02 -7.24
C ALA A 260 8.16 4.90 -7.73
N ALA A 261 8.98 5.43 -6.82
CA ALA A 261 10.20 6.17 -7.14
C ALA A 261 11.26 5.24 -7.77
N ALA A 262 11.45 4.04 -7.22
CA ALA A 262 12.33 3.01 -7.78
C ALA A 262 11.88 2.60 -9.19
N ALA A 263 10.58 2.31 -9.34
CA ALA A 263 9.98 1.93 -10.62
C ALA A 263 10.13 3.03 -11.69
N ALA A 264 9.90 4.29 -11.30
CA ALA A 264 10.09 5.44 -12.19
C ALA A 264 11.57 5.60 -12.59
N SER A 265 12.50 5.57 -11.63
CA SER A 265 13.95 5.67 -11.87
C SER A 265 14.44 4.60 -12.85
N GLN A 266 13.95 3.37 -12.69
CA GLN A 266 14.24 2.29 -13.64
C GLN A 266 13.71 2.58 -15.05
N LEU A 267 12.46 3.05 -15.19
CA LEU A 267 11.88 3.37 -16.50
C LEU A 267 12.67 4.46 -17.23
N PHE A 268 13.20 5.43 -16.50
CA PHE A 268 14.06 6.49 -17.03
C PHE A 268 15.52 6.05 -17.26
N GLY A 269 15.86 4.79 -16.99
CA GLY A 269 17.18 4.22 -17.24
C GLY A 269 18.22 4.55 -16.17
N GLY A 270 17.79 4.79 -14.93
CA GLY A 270 18.68 5.00 -13.80
C GLY A 270 19.60 3.80 -13.54
N SER A 271 20.81 4.07 -13.05
CA SER A 271 21.71 3.04 -12.54
C SER A 271 21.12 2.36 -11.28
N PRO A 272 21.61 1.18 -10.86
CA PRO A 272 21.19 0.59 -9.59
C PRO A 272 21.28 1.57 -8.41
N ALA A 273 22.37 2.33 -8.32
CA ALA A 273 22.55 3.37 -7.30
C ALA A 273 21.50 4.49 -7.38
N GLN A 274 21.13 4.96 -8.58
CA GLN A 274 20.08 5.98 -8.74
C GLN A 274 18.68 5.44 -8.44
N ILE A 275 18.42 4.16 -8.73
CA ILE A 275 17.14 3.51 -8.41
C ILE A 275 16.98 3.38 -6.90
N GLU A 276 18.02 2.90 -6.22
CA GLU A 276 18.05 2.83 -4.76
C GLU A 276 17.90 4.21 -4.12
N TYR A 277 18.62 5.22 -4.62
CA TYR A 277 18.54 6.57 -4.06
C TYR A 277 17.15 7.21 -4.26
N ALA A 278 16.49 6.96 -5.41
CA ALA A 278 15.11 7.37 -5.61
C ALA A 278 14.16 6.73 -4.60
N ALA A 279 14.34 5.43 -4.35
CA ALA A 279 13.53 4.67 -3.41
C ALA A 279 13.74 5.16 -1.96
N GLU A 280 15.00 5.43 -1.60
CA GLU A 280 15.42 5.98 -0.31
C GLU A 280 14.72 7.30 -0.01
N MET A 281 14.89 8.32 -0.87
CA MET A 281 14.21 9.61 -0.71
C MET A 281 12.68 9.46 -0.65
N GLY A 282 12.14 8.52 -1.43
CA GLY A 282 10.72 8.20 -1.43
C GLY A 282 10.22 7.79 -0.06
N LEU A 283 10.98 6.98 0.68
CA LEU A 283 10.65 6.54 2.04
C LEU A 283 11.04 7.57 3.10
N GLU A 284 12.24 8.17 2.99
CA GLU A 284 12.80 9.14 3.94
C GLU A 284 11.83 10.30 4.19
N HIS A 285 11.27 10.85 3.11
CA HIS A 285 10.34 11.98 3.16
C HIS A 285 8.96 11.65 3.76
N HIS A 286 8.75 10.40 4.19
CA HIS A 286 7.53 9.94 4.85
C HIS A 286 7.77 9.44 6.29
N LEU A 287 9.01 9.47 6.79
CA LEU A 287 9.32 9.05 8.16
C LEU A 287 8.55 9.87 9.20
N GLY A 288 8.03 9.19 10.22
CA GLY A 288 7.16 9.72 11.26
C GLY A 288 5.68 9.84 10.88
N MET A 289 5.27 9.46 9.67
CA MET A 289 3.88 9.63 9.23
C MET A 289 2.92 8.66 9.94
N THR A 290 2.00 9.23 10.72
CA THR A 290 0.97 8.53 11.50
C THR A 290 -0.17 7.97 10.63
N CYS A 291 -0.86 6.92 11.09
CA CYS A 291 -2.01 6.33 10.39
C CYS A 291 -3.27 6.47 11.22
N ASP A 292 -3.94 7.62 11.14
CA ASP A 292 -5.10 7.89 11.98
C ASP A 292 -6.22 8.60 11.19
N PRO A 293 -6.94 7.82 10.36
CA PRO A 293 -7.90 8.37 9.42
C PRO A 293 -9.20 8.83 10.09
N VAL A 294 -9.80 9.87 9.51
CA VAL A 294 -11.07 10.43 9.98
C VAL A 294 -12.17 9.37 9.95
N CYS A 295 -12.84 9.17 11.08
CA CYS A 295 -13.86 8.14 11.28
C CYS A 295 -13.40 6.70 11.00
N GLY A 296 -12.09 6.42 11.00
CA GLY A 296 -11.57 5.09 10.69
C GLY A 296 -11.76 4.68 9.23
N LEU A 297 -11.98 5.64 8.31
CA LEU A 297 -12.26 5.37 6.89
C LEU A 297 -11.01 5.57 6.05
N VAL A 298 -10.82 4.72 5.02
CA VAL A 298 -9.73 4.89 4.03
C VAL A 298 -10.08 6.01 3.03
N GLN A 299 -10.31 7.22 3.54
CA GLN A 299 -10.75 8.40 2.79
C GLN A 299 -9.87 9.61 3.11
N VAL A 300 -9.97 10.14 4.33
CA VAL A 300 -9.21 11.32 4.77
C VAL A 300 -8.26 10.93 5.90
N PRO A 301 -6.94 11.18 5.78
CA PRO A 301 -6.21 11.83 4.67
C PRO A 301 -5.70 10.85 3.58
N CYS A 302 -6.16 9.59 3.57
CA CYS A 302 -5.62 8.53 2.73
C CYS A 302 -5.60 8.87 1.22
N ILE A 303 -6.71 9.40 0.70
CA ILE A 303 -6.87 9.71 -0.73
C ILE A 303 -5.90 10.80 -1.18
N GLU A 304 -5.77 11.89 -0.40
CA GLU A 304 -4.82 12.97 -0.74
C GLU A 304 -3.36 12.54 -0.55
N ARG A 305 -3.07 11.70 0.44
CA ARG A 305 -1.73 11.16 0.67
C ARG A 305 -1.23 10.36 -0.53
N ASN A 306 -2.08 9.58 -1.19
CA ASN A 306 -1.72 8.86 -2.43
C ASN A 306 -1.28 9.83 -3.54
N ALA A 307 -2.04 10.90 -3.75
CA ALA A 307 -1.73 11.89 -4.78
C ALA A 307 -0.40 12.62 -4.50
N TYR A 308 -0.17 13.03 -3.25
CA TYR A 308 1.07 13.69 -2.86
C TYR A 308 2.28 12.76 -2.91
N ALA A 309 2.13 11.52 -2.47
CA ALA A 309 3.17 10.49 -2.56
C ALA A 309 3.54 10.20 -4.02
N ALA A 310 2.57 10.09 -4.93
CA ALA A 310 2.84 9.90 -6.36
C ALA A 310 3.67 11.07 -6.95
N ALA A 311 3.35 12.31 -6.58
CA ALA A 311 4.15 13.46 -7.00
C ALA A 311 5.54 13.49 -6.34
N ARG A 312 5.69 13.09 -5.08
CA ARG A 312 7.00 12.98 -4.42
C ARG A 312 7.87 11.91 -5.05
N ALA A 313 7.30 10.77 -5.40
CA ALA A 313 8.03 9.69 -6.07
C ALA A 313 8.59 10.11 -7.45
N LEU A 314 7.83 10.88 -8.24
CA LEU A 314 8.34 11.46 -9.48
C LEU A 314 9.43 12.50 -9.25
N ASP A 315 9.30 13.33 -8.21
CA ASP A 315 10.32 14.32 -7.85
C ASP A 315 11.61 13.62 -7.33
N ALA A 316 11.52 12.51 -6.61
CA ALA A 316 12.66 11.68 -6.19
C ALA A 316 13.36 11.00 -7.37
N ASN A 317 12.60 10.46 -8.33
CA ASN A 317 13.14 9.99 -9.62
C ASN A 317 13.86 11.12 -10.37
N LEU A 318 13.25 12.31 -10.47
CA LEU A 318 13.87 13.43 -11.16
C LEU A 318 15.17 13.87 -10.46
N TYR A 319 15.16 13.97 -9.14
CA TYR A 319 16.33 14.36 -8.36
C TYR A 319 17.49 13.38 -8.55
N SER A 320 17.24 12.08 -8.31
CA SER A 320 18.26 11.02 -8.46
C SER A 320 18.82 10.93 -9.87
N SER A 321 18.02 11.20 -10.91
CA SER A 321 18.48 11.19 -12.31
C SER A 321 19.57 12.22 -12.62
N PHE A 322 19.67 13.29 -11.81
CA PHE A 322 20.69 14.32 -11.94
C PHE A 322 21.93 14.08 -11.07
N THR A 323 21.95 13.00 -10.29
CA THR A 323 23.10 12.63 -9.45
C THR A 323 23.84 11.43 -10.05
N ASP A 324 24.96 11.06 -9.44
CA ASP A 324 25.68 9.81 -9.71
C ASP A 324 25.13 8.62 -8.89
N GLY A 325 24.04 8.83 -8.14
CA GLY A 325 23.45 7.84 -7.24
C GLY A 325 24.17 7.70 -5.89
N ILE A 326 25.24 8.48 -5.62
CA ILE A 326 25.95 8.43 -4.34
C ILE A 326 25.25 9.33 -3.33
N HIS A 327 24.96 8.77 -2.16
CA HIS A 327 24.38 9.50 -1.02
C HIS A 327 24.82 8.87 0.30
N LEU A 328 24.56 9.57 1.42
CA LEU A 328 25.11 9.20 2.73
C LEU A 328 24.26 8.18 3.49
N VAL A 329 22.95 8.16 3.27
CA VAL A 329 21.99 7.42 4.10
C VAL A 329 21.35 6.34 3.24
N SER A 330 21.79 5.09 3.36
CA SER A 330 21.25 4.00 2.55
C SER A 330 19.75 3.75 2.76
N PHE A 331 19.09 3.20 1.74
CA PHE A 331 17.71 2.71 1.81
C PHE A 331 17.49 1.79 3.00
N ASP A 332 18.38 0.81 3.22
CA ASP A 332 18.27 -0.13 4.34
C ASP A 332 18.30 0.58 5.69
N ARG A 333 19.10 1.67 5.81
CA ARG A 333 19.11 2.49 7.03
C ARG A 333 17.79 3.23 7.22
N VAL A 334 17.19 3.76 6.15
CA VAL A 334 15.85 4.39 6.21
C VAL A 334 14.78 3.38 6.63
N VAL A 335 14.85 2.14 6.15
CA VAL A 335 13.94 1.05 6.58
C VAL A 335 14.09 0.75 8.08
N GLU A 336 15.31 0.70 8.59
CA GLU A 336 15.56 0.53 10.04
C GLU A 336 15.00 1.70 10.86
N VAL A 337 15.21 2.94 10.39
CA VAL A 337 14.65 4.14 11.04
C VAL A 337 13.12 4.13 10.98
N MET A 338 12.51 3.69 9.88
CA MET A 338 11.05 3.52 9.77
C MET A 338 10.55 2.51 10.81
N LYS A 339 11.24 1.39 11.00
CA LYS A 339 10.89 0.40 12.03
C LYS A 339 10.94 1.00 13.44
N GLN A 340 12.03 1.70 13.76
CA GLN A 340 12.23 2.31 15.07
C GLN A 340 11.21 3.43 15.33
N THR A 341 11.01 4.34 14.39
CA THR A 341 10.02 5.41 14.50
C THR A 341 8.61 4.84 14.62
N GLY A 342 8.29 3.77 13.89
CA GLY A 342 7.02 3.06 14.01
C GLY A 342 6.81 2.45 15.40
N HIS A 343 7.84 1.84 15.98
CA HIS A 343 7.82 1.35 17.37
C HIS A 343 7.55 2.50 18.36
N ASP A 344 8.21 3.64 18.18
CA ASP A 344 8.15 4.78 19.10
C ASP A 344 6.88 5.64 18.95
N LEU A 345 6.13 5.47 17.86
CA LEU A 345 4.82 6.09 17.69
C LEU A 345 3.86 5.61 18.79
N PRO A 346 3.24 6.51 19.57
CA PRO A 346 2.19 6.13 20.51
C PRO A 346 1.04 5.41 19.80
N SER A 347 0.47 4.38 20.43
CA SER A 347 -0.59 3.54 19.84
C SER A 347 -1.79 4.35 19.34
N LEU A 348 -2.13 5.46 20.01
CA LEU A 348 -3.24 6.33 19.63
C LEU A 348 -3.05 7.07 18.29
N TYR A 349 -1.83 7.17 17.76
CA TYR A 349 -1.53 7.77 16.46
C TYR A 349 -1.29 6.72 15.36
N LYS A 350 -1.51 5.45 15.68
CA LYS A 350 -1.58 4.36 14.71
C LYS A 350 -3.05 4.14 14.34
N GLU A 351 -3.33 3.01 13.71
CA GLU A 351 -4.63 2.65 13.16
C GLU A 351 -5.68 2.31 14.24
N THR A 352 -5.98 3.25 15.14
CA THR A 352 -6.97 3.10 16.22
C THR A 352 -8.16 4.04 16.05
N GLY A 353 -8.01 5.14 15.31
CA GLY A 353 -9.08 6.15 15.15
C GLY A 353 -9.29 7.01 16.41
N GLU A 354 -8.39 6.94 17.39
CA GLU A 354 -8.56 7.61 18.70
C GLU A 354 -7.73 8.90 18.86
N GLY A 355 -6.79 9.18 17.95
CA GLY A 355 -5.87 10.32 18.03
C GLY A 355 -5.95 11.26 16.83
N GLY A 356 -4.84 11.95 16.54
CA GLY A 356 -4.58 12.52 15.22
C GLY A 356 -5.73 13.34 14.62
N LEU A 357 -6.07 13.05 13.36
CA LEU A 357 -7.18 13.69 12.63
C LEU A 357 -8.55 13.08 12.98
N ALA A 358 -8.56 11.85 13.50
CA ALA A 358 -9.80 11.17 13.88
C ALA A 358 -10.43 11.78 15.14
N ARG A 359 -9.57 12.23 16.07
CA ARG A 359 -9.95 12.82 17.33
C ARG A 359 -10.74 14.10 17.13
N ASP A 360 -11.90 14.16 17.79
CA ASP A 360 -12.77 15.33 17.86
C ASP A 360 -13.28 15.83 16.48
N TYR A 361 -13.25 15.00 15.43
CA TYR A 361 -13.83 15.36 14.14
C TYR A 361 -15.35 15.55 14.27
N LYS A 362 -15.76 16.83 14.22
CA LYS A 362 -17.15 17.24 14.03
C LYS A 362 -17.22 17.93 12.70
N ARG A 363 -18.06 17.42 11.79
CA ARG A 363 -18.34 18.11 10.53
C ARG A 363 -18.75 19.55 10.86
N MET A 364 -18.00 20.53 10.38
CA MET A 364 -18.35 21.94 10.60
C MET A 364 -19.77 22.14 10.07
N LYS A 365 -20.70 22.46 10.96
CA LYS A 365 -22.04 22.89 10.58
C LYS A 365 -21.87 24.29 10.00
N ASN A 366 -21.96 24.39 8.67
CA ASN A 366 -22.09 25.68 8.00
C ASN A 366 -23.39 26.36 8.40
#